data_AF-A0A3A4F7V0-F1
#
_entry.id   AF-A0A3A4F7V0-F1
#
_cell.length_a   1.000
_cell.length_b   1.000
_cell.length_c   1.000
_cell.angle_alpha   90.00
_cell.angle_beta   90.00
_cell.angle_gamma   90.00
#
_symmetry.space_group_name_H-M   'P 1'
#
loop_
_entity.id
_entity.type
_entity.pdbx_description
1 polymer ?
#
loop_
_entity_poly.entity_id
_entity_poly.type
_entity_poly.pdbx_seq_one_letter_code
_entity_poly.pdbx_strand_id
1 'polypeptide(L)'
;MTLLDIILVFVVLLFVLAGFARGVWATVGGAAGFLVGATAAFFAIPLVASWVPDSPWQVVAVIGCVLVLVVAGHALGSAAGAEVQRMFRSPAIRTVSALVGAVVNLAVAFLVIAALSFSVQAMGFPQVNQQMKQSTVLQGINAAMPDQVESVFADLRSTVMASDIPEIAQLLVPEAEEAPVTGELTEAASATVQSVARITGVAQQCGQSQFGSGVAVSPNRVMTNAHVVAGVSEPSVEMPDGQVATARVVHFDPGKDLALLAVDTLNAQPAEVGDAMDPNAEGFVMGYPSGGPFAAGPAVVQARDVSQVNNIYGASAADLEIYQLNADVRRGNSGGPLVDQDGNVAGIVFARALEGNAVGFAVTAEAAGEPLTDPDMFTETVSTGQCLDRS
;
A
#
# COMPACT_ATOMS: atom_id res chain seq x y z
N MET A 1 -10.39 -23.04 8.15
CA MET A 1 -11.24 -22.62 7.01
C MET A 1 -12.20 -21.56 7.52
N THR A 2 -12.00 -20.33 7.10
CA THR A 2 -12.87 -19.19 7.41
C THR A 2 -14.15 -19.22 6.55
N LEU A 3 -15.18 -18.44 6.88
CA LEU A 3 -16.35 -18.25 6.01
C LEU A 3 -15.93 -17.75 4.63
N LEU A 4 -14.90 -16.89 4.59
CA LEU A 4 -14.28 -16.39 3.37
C LEU A 4 -13.65 -17.52 2.54
N ASP A 5 -12.95 -18.48 3.16
CA ASP A 5 -12.40 -19.65 2.46
C ASP A 5 -13.51 -20.48 1.78
N ILE A 6 -14.65 -20.67 2.44
CA ILE A 6 -15.77 -21.42 1.87
C ILE A 6 -16.34 -20.70 0.65
N ILE A 7 -16.52 -19.38 0.73
CA ILE A 7 -16.99 -18.56 -0.38
C ILE A 7 -15.98 -18.60 -1.54
N LEU A 8 -14.68 -18.41 -1.28
CA LEU A 8 -13.64 -18.41 -2.29
C LEU A 8 -13.49 -19.77 -2.97
N VAL A 9 -13.49 -20.87 -2.21
CA VAL A 9 -13.46 -22.23 -2.76
C VAL A 9 -14.68 -22.47 -3.63
N PHE A 10 -15.87 -22.04 -3.19
CA PHE A 10 -17.09 -22.18 -3.97
C PHE A 10 -17.05 -21.39 -5.29
N VAL A 11 -16.52 -20.16 -5.25
CA VAL A 11 -16.30 -19.34 -6.45
C VAL A 11 -15.30 -19.99 -7.39
N VAL A 12 -14.12 -20.42 -6.89
CA VAL A 12 -13.10 -21.11 -7.71
C VAL A 12 -13.67 -22.38 -8.32
N LEU A 13 -14.42 -23.19 -7.55
CA LEU A 13 -15.05 -24.41 -8.03
C LEU A 13 -16.09 -24.10 -9.13
N LEU A 14 -16.90 -23.04 -8.97
CA LEU A 14 -17.82 -22.56 -9.99
C LEU A 14 -17.09 -22.16 -11.28
N PHE A 15 -15.97 -21.44 -11.16
CA PHE A 15 -15.15 -21.04 -12.31
C PHE A 15 -14.52 -22.26 -13.02
N VAL A 16 -14.01 -23.25 -12.28
CA VAL A 16 -13.45 -24.48 -12.86
C VAL A 16 -14.53 -25.31 -13.55
N LEU A 17 -15.69 -25.51 -12.90
CA LEU A 17 -16.83 -26.25 -13.47
C LEU A 17 -17.41 -25.55 -14.70
N ALA A 18 -17.51 -24.22 -14.68
CA ALA A 18 -17.92 -23.43 -15.84
C ALA A 18 -16.91 -23.52 -16.99
N GLY A 19 -15.61 -23.60 -16.69
CA GLY A 19 -14.54 -23.81 -17.67
C GLY A 19 -14.64 -25.16 -18.37
N PHE A 20 -14.89 -26.23 -17.61
CA PHE A 20 -15.09 -27.58 -18.14
C PHE A 20 -16.30 -27.68 -19.10
N ALA A 21 -17.38 -26.94 -18.82
CA ALA A 21 -18.60 -26.98 -19.62
C ALA A 21 -18.50 -26.18 -20.94
N ARG A 22 -17.67 -25.13 -21.00
CA ARG A 22 -17.68 -24.15 -22.12
C ARG A 22 -16.58 -24.37 -23.16
N GLY A 23 -15.53 -25.13 -22.86
CA GLY A 23 -14.43 -25.41 -23.79
C GLY A 23 -13.42 -24.26 -23.91
N VAL A 24 -12.18 -24.57 -24.34
CA VAL A 24 -11.02 -23.65 -24.21
C VAL A 24 -11.23 -22.31 -24.82
N TRP A 25 -11.67 -22.25 -26.07
CA TRP A 25 -11.67 -20.99 -26.77
C TRP A 25 -12.73 -20.07 -26.18
N ALA A 26 -13.86 -20.62 -25.71
CA ALA A 26 -14.83 -19.87 -24.90
C ALA A 26 -14.24 -19.44 -23.54
N THR A 27 -13.41 -20.26 -22.90
CA THR A 27 -12.74 -19.89 -21.64
C THR A 27 -11.67 -18.80 -21.83
N VAL A 28 -10.80 -18.94 -22.83
CA VAL A 28 -9.78 -17.95 -23.22
C VAL A 28 -10.45 -16.65 -23.67
N GLY A 29 -11.50 -16.75 -24.47
CA GLY A 29 -12.31 -15.60 -24.86
C GLY A 29 -12.94 -14.93 -23.65
N GLY A 30 -13.52 -15.71 -22.72
CA GLY A 30 -14.09 -15.18 -21.48
C GLY A 30 -13.06 -14.51 -20.57
N ALA A 31 -11.84 -15.06 -20.50
CA ALA A 31 -10.71 -14.48 -19.79
C ALA A 31 -10.30 -13.12 -20.38
N ALA A 32 -10.10 -13.07 -21.71
CA ALA A 32 -9.78 -11.83 -22.42
C ALA A 32 -10.91 -10.80 -22.27
N GLY A 33 -12.16 -11.25 -22.38
CA GLY A 33 -13.34 -10.41 -22.20
C GLY A 33 -13.46 -9.88 -20.78
N PHE A 34 -13.13 -10.68 -19.76
CA PHE A 34 -13.06 -10.24 -18.37
C PHE A 34 -12.02 -9.12 -18.20
N LEU A 35 -10.81 -9.28 -18.76
CA LEU A 35 -9.75 -8.26 -18.68
C LEU A 35 -10.17 -6.95 -19.37
N VAL A 36 -10.80 -7.05 -20.55
CA VAL A 36 -11.36 -5.89 -21.25
C VAL A 36 -12.46 -5.23 -20.42
N GLY A 37 -13.36 -6.01 -19.82
CA GLY A 37 -14.43 -5.51 -18.96
C GLY A 37 -13.90 -4.83 -17.70
N ALA A 38 -12.88 -5.38 -17.05
CA ALA A 38 -12.22 -4.80 -15.89
C ALA A 38 -11.47 -3.50 -16.25
N THR A 39 -10.80 -3.46 -17.41
CA THR A 39 -10.13 -2.26 -17.92
C THR A 39 -11.16 -1.17 -18.26
N ALA A 40 -12.28 -1.53 -18.89
CA ALA A 40 -13.37 -0.60 -19.16
C ALA A 40 -14.00 -0.08 -17.87
N ALA A 41 -14.16 -0.94 -16.85
CA ALA A 41 -14.64 -0.55 -15.54
C ALA A 41 -13.71 0.47 -14.87
N PHE A 42 -12.40 0.26 -14.93
CA PHE A 42 -11.42 1.21 -14.43
C PHE A 42 -11.62 2.63 -15.00
N PHE A 43 -11.84 2.76 -16.31
CA PHE A 43 -12.14 4.06 -16.93
C PHE A 43 -13.55 4.57 -16.64
N ALA A 44 -14.52 3.69 -16.37
CA ALA A 44 -15.90 4.07 -16.07
C ALA A 44 -16.11 4.54 -14.62
N ILE A 45 -15.30 4.06 -13.66
CA ILE A 45 -15.39 4.44 -12.24
C ILE A 45 -15.40 5.96 -12.03
N PRO A 46 -14.44 6.77 -12.56
CA PRO A 46 -14.45 8.21 -12.35
C PRO A 46 -15.69 8.88 -12.99
N LEU A 47 -16.17 8.35 -14.12
CA LEU A 47 -17.38 8.86 -14.76
C LEU A 47 -18.63 8.60 -13.91
N VAL A 48 -18.79 7.38 -13.38
CA VAL A 48 -19.92 7.03 -12.50
C VAL A 48 -19.85 7.80 -11.19
N ALA A 49 -18.65 7.95 -10.63
CA ALA A 49 -18.43 8.74 -9.43
C ALA A 49 -18.81 10.21 -9.65
N SER A 50 -18.59 10.77 -10.84
CA SER A 50 -19.01 12.14 -11.17
C SER A 50 -20.53 12.32 -11.29
N TRP A 51 -21.26 11.26 -11.63
CA TRP A 51 -22.72 11.30 -11.81
C TRP A 51 -23.50 11.12 -10.51
N VAL A 52 -22.85 10.54 -9.49
CA VAL A 52 -23.43 10.35 -8.16
C VAL A 52 -22.47 10.86 -7.08
N PRO A 53 -22.24 12.19 -7.00
CA PRO A 53 -21.47 12.77 -5.90
C PRO A 53 -22.24 12.64 -4.57
N ASP A 54 -21.53 12.39 -3.47
CA ASP A 54 -22.01 12.58 -2.09
C ASP A 54 -23.27 11.79 -1.70
N SER A 55 -23.43 10.58 -2.25
CA SER A 55 -24.57 9.70 -1.93
C SER A 55 -24.09 8.38 -1.33
N PRO A 56 -24.78 7.82 -0.30
CA PRO A 56 -24.52 6.46 0.18
C PRO A 56 -24.68 5.40 -0.93
N TRP A 57 -25.34 5.75 -2.04
CA TRP A 57 -25.49 4.90 -3.22
C TRP A 57 -24.30 4.93 -4.17
N GLN A 58 -23.32 5.82 -3.99
CA GLN A 58 -22.16 5.95 -4.88
C GLN A 58 -21.34 4.66 -4.89
N VAL A 59 -21.08 4.07 -3.71
CA VAL A 59 -20.37 2.78 -3.58
C VAL A 59 -21.14 1.67 -4.28
N VAL A 60 -22.47 1.62 -4.10
CA VAL A 60 -23.34 0.64 -4.76
C VAL A 60 -23.34 0.82 -6.29
N ALA A 61 -23.35 2.06 -6.77
CA ALA A 61 -23.31 2.39 -8.19
C ALA A 61 -21.97 2.03 -8.82
N VAL A 62 -20.84 2.31 -8.14
CA VAL A 62 -19.50 1.94 -8.58
C VAL A 62 -19.35 0.42 -8.64
N ILE A 63 -19.73 -0.29 -7.57
CA ILE A 63 -19.69 -1.76 -7.52
C ILE A 63 -20.60 -2.36 -8.60
N GLY A 64 -21.79 -1.82 -8.78
CA GLY A 64 -22.74 -2.23 -9.81
C GLY A 64 -22.17 -2.03 -11.22
N CYS A 65 -21.55 -0.89 -11.49
CA CYS A 65 -20.92 -0.59 -12.78
C CYS A 65 -19.77 -1.58 -13.08
N VAL A 66 -18.89 -1.80 -12.11
CA VAL A 66 -17.78 -2.76 -12.23
C VAL A 66 -18.32 -4.15 -12.52
N LEU A 67 -19.29 -4.63 -11.75
CA LEU A 67 -19.92 -5.95 -11.96
C LEU A 67 -20.53 -6.07 -13.35
N VAL A 68 -21.28 -5.07 -13.81
CA VAL A 68 -21.92 -5.08 -15.13
C VAL A 68 -20.87 -5.15 -16.24
N LEU A 69 -19.83 -4.32 -16.19
CA LEU A 69 -18.80 -4.26 -17.24
C LEU A 69 -17.95 -5.54 -17.28
N VAL A 70 -17.59 -6.07 -16.11
CA VAL A 70 -16.85 -7.32 -15.99
C VAL A 70 -17.67 -8.50 -16.50
N VAL A 71 -18.93 -8.63 -16.08
CA VAL A 71 -19.82 -9.71 -16.51
C VAL A 71 -20.13 -9.61 -18.01
N ALA A 72 -20.39 -8.40 -18.52
CA ALA A 72 -20.63 -8.17 -19.94
C ALA A 72 -19.39 -8.50 -20.78
N GLY A 73 -18.21 -8.04 -20.34
CA GLY A 73 -16.94 -8.36 -20.98
C GLY A 73 -16.71 -9.87 -21.04
N HIS A 74 -16.88 -10.57 -19.91
CA HIS A 74 -16.74 -12.03 -19.85
C HIS A 74 -17.75 -12.76 -20.75
N ALA A 75 -19.01 -12.32 -20.79
CA ALA A 75 -20.05 -12.92 -21.63
C ALA A 75 -19.75 -12.72 -23.12
N LEU A 76 -19.35 -11.51 -23.53
CA LEU A 76 -18.99 -11.20 -24.91
C LEU A 76 -17.73 -11.95 -25.35
N GLY A 77 -16.70 -11.94 -24.50
CA GLY A 77 -15.47 -12.66 -24.75
C GLY A 77 -15.70 -14.16 -24.86
N SER A 78 -16.51 -14.75 -23.97
CA SER A 78 -16.81 -16.17 -24.04
C SER A 78 -17.66 -16.55 -25.25
N ALA A 79 -18.58 -15.68 -25.69
CA ALA A 79 -19.34 -15.86 -26.93
C ALA A 79 -18.42 -15.83 -28.16
N ALA A 80 -17.52 -14.84 -28.25
CA ALA A 80 -16.53 -14.75 -29.33
C ALA A 80 -15.59 -15.98 -29.34
N GLY A 81 -15.15 -16.39 -28.16
CA GLY A 81 -14.34 -17.58 -27.98
C GLY A 81 -15.06 -18.88 -28.41
N ALA A 82 -16.35 -18.99 -28.11
CA ALA A 82 -17.17 -20.11 -28.55
C ALA A 82 -17.32 -20.17 -30.08
N GLU A 83 -17.36 -19.01 -30.76
CA GLU A 83 -17.35 -18.96 -32.23
C GLU A 83 -16.02 -19.45 -32.81
N VAL A 84 -14.90 -19.00 -32.25
CA VAL A 84 -13.55 -19.47 -32.65
C VAL A 84 -13.44 -20.99 -32.44
N GLN A 85 -14.03 -21.53 -31.37
CA GLN A 85 -14.03 -22.97 -31.12
C GLN A 85 -14.72 -23.78 -32.22
N ARG A 86 -15.77 -23.23 -32.85
CA ARG A 86 -16.50 -23.92 -33.93
C ARG A 86 -15.63 -24.09 -35.18
N MET A 87 -14.58 -23.28 -35.33
CA MET A 87 -13.64 -23.33 -36.43
C MET A 87 -12.63 -24.48 -36.33
N PHE A 88 -12.34 -24.97 -35.11
CA PHE A 88 -11.34 -26.02 -34.85
C PHE A 88 -11.98 -27.27 -34.22
N ARG A 89 -12.58 -28.15 -35.04
CA ARG A 89 -13.32 -29.37 -34.62
C ARG A 89 -12.48 -30.66 -34.62
N SER A 90 -11.31 -30.68 -33.98
CA SER A 90 -10.54 -31.93 -33.81
C SER A 90 -10.85 -32.62 -32.47
N PRO A 91 -11.23 -33.91 -32.45
CA PRO A 91 -11.55 -34.64 -31.22
C PRO A 91 -10.34 -34.88 -30.30
N ALA A 92 -9.11 -34.95 -30.84
CA ALA A 92 -7.88 -35.08 -30.04
C ALA A 92 -7.50 -33.77 -29.31
N ILE A 93 -7.93 -32.62 -29.84
CA ILE A 93 -7.69 -31.30 -29.25
C ILE A 93 -8.64 -31.02 -28.08
N ARG A 94 -9.77 -31.73 -27.97
CA ARG A 94 -10.86 -31.40 -27.03
C ARG A 94 -10.52 -31.64 -25.55
N THR A 95 -9.79 -32.70 -25.22
CA THR A 95 -9.42 -33.05 -23.82
C THR A 95 -8.22 -32.23 -23.34
N VAL A 96 -7.19 -32.07 -24.18
CA VAL A 96 -6.06 -31.16 -23.91
C VAL A 96 -6.56 -29.73 -23.80
N SER A 97 -7.55 -29.37 -24.63
CA SER A 97 -8.25 -28.10 -24.48
C SER A 97 -8.88 -28.01 -23.09
N ALA A 98 -9.80 -28.88 -22.69
CA ALA A 98 -10.49 -28.73 -21.39
C ALA A 98 -9.55 -28.51 -20.19
N LEU A 99 -8.38 -29.16 -20.17
CA LEU A 99 -7.32 -28.91 -19.18
C LEU A 99 -6.71 -27.50 -19.28
N VAL A 100 -6.29 -27.07 -20.49
CA VAL A 100 -5.77 -25.71 -20.72
C VAL A 100 -6.79 -24.64 -20.34
N GLY A 101 -8.07 -24.86 -20.65
CA GLY A 101 -9.16 -23.95 -20.29
C GLY A 101 -9.33 -23.85 -18.77
N ALA A 102 -9.30 -24.97 -18.06
CA ALA A 102 -9.37 -25.00 -16.60
C ALA A 102 -8.18 -24.23 -15.97
N VAL A 103 -6.97 -24.41 -16.49
CA VAL A 103 -5.76 -23.69 -16.03
C VAL A 103 -5.89 -22.18 -16.26
N VAL A 104 -6.34 -21.76 -17.46
CA VAL A 104 -6.53 -20.34 -17.77
C VAL A 104 -7.62 -19.72 -16.90
N ASN A 105 -8.75 -20.40 -16.67
CA ASN A 105 -9.82 -19.88 -15.82
C ASN A 105 -9.41 -19.83 -14.34
N LEU A 106 -8.57 -20.76 -13.90
CA LEU A 106 -7.96 -20.73 -12.57
C LEU A 106 -7.06 -19.51 -12.41
N ALA A 107 -6.21 -19.22 -13.41
CA ALA A 107 -5.37 -18.02 -13.40
C ALA A 107 -6.19 -16.72 -13.39
N VAL A 108 -7.28 -16.65 -14.16
CA VAL A 108 -8.20 -15.50 -14.12
C VAL A 108 -8.86 -15.38 -12.76
N ALA A 109 -9.38 -16.48 -12.19
CA ALA A 109 -9.98 -16.46 -10.86
C ALA A 109 -8.99 -15.96 -9.80
N PHE A 110 -7.72 -16.39 -9.86
CA PHE A 110 -6.68 -15.88 -8.99
C PHE A 110 -6.43 -14.38 -9.18
N LEU A 111 -6.37 -13.88 -10.42
CA LEU A 111 -6.26 -12.44 -10.69
C LEU A 111 -7.46 -11.64 -10.15
N VAL A 112 -8.69 -12.15 -10.30
CA VAL A 112 -9.89 -11.49 -9.76
C VAL A 112 -9.84 -11.45 -8.24
N ILE A 113 -9.50 -12.58 -7.61
CA ILE A 113 -9.43 -12.68 -6.15
C ILE A 113 -8.32 -11.80 -5.60
N ALA A 114 -7.16 -11.74 -6.27
CA ALA A 114 -6.07 -10.84 -5.93
C ALA A 114 -6.50 -9.38 -6.00
N ALA A 115 -7.14 -8.97 -7.10
CA ALA A 115 -7.64 -7.61 -7.28
C ALA A 115 -8.69 -7.22 -6.22
N LEU A 116 -9.64 -8.12 -5.94
CA LEU A 116 -10.65 -7.90 -4.89
C LEU A 116 -10.02 -7.83 -3.49
N SER A 117 -9.08 -8.72 -3.20
CA SER A 117 -8.36 -8.74 -1.92
C SER A 117 -7.61 -7.44 -1.69
N PHE A 118 -6.93 -6.96 -2.72
CA PHE A 118 -6.22 -5.69 -2.68
C PHE A 118 -7.15 -4.50 -2.46
N SER A 119 -8.30 -4.45 -3.15
CA SER A 119 -9.31 -3.40 -2.94
C SER A 119 -9.86 -3.40 -1.52
N VAL A 120 -10.06 -4.58 -0.93
CA VAL A 120 -10.57 -4.72 0.45
C VAL A 120 -9.53 -4.30 1.48
N GLN A 121 -8.25 -4.68 1.30
CA GLN A 121 -7.17 -4.27 2.21
C GLN A 121 -6.95 -2.76 2.22
N ALA A 122 -7.10 -2.11 1.06
CA ALA A 122 -6.98 -0.66 0.95
C ALA A 122 -8.03 0.12 1.75
N MET A 123 -9.16 -0.51 2.11
CA MET A 123 -10.19 0.13 2.94
C MET A 123 -9.86 0.14 4.44
N GLY A 124 -8.80 -0.55 4.89
CA GLY A 124 -8.30 -0.45 6.27
C GLY A 124 -9.25 -0.95 7.37
N PHE A 125 -10.25 -1.78 7.05
CA PHE A 125 -11.17 -2.32 8.05
C PHE A 125 -10.52 -3.48 8.84
N PRO A 126 -10.25 -3.34 10.14
CA PRO A 126 -9.50 -4.34 10.91
C PRO A 126 -10.18 -5.72 10.94
N GLN A 127 -11.51 -5.73 11.06
CA GLN A 127 -12.32 -6.95 11.10
C GLN A 127 -12.26 -7.75 9.80
N VAL A 128 -12.13 -7.06 8.66
CA VAL A 128 -12.04 -7.69 7.34
C VAL A 128 -10.60 -8.12 7.04
N ASN A 129 -9.62 -7.27 7.36
CA ASN A 129 -8.19 -7.60 7.22
C ASN A 129 -7.79 -8.84 8.05
N GLN A 130 -8.33 -8.99 9.26
CA GLN A 130 -8.05 -10.16 10.10
C GLN A 130 -8.62 -11.45 9.49
N GLN A 131 -9.81 -11.41 8.90
CA GLN A 131 -10.41 -12.56 8.20
C GLN A 131 -9.66 -12.93 6.92
N MET A 132 -9.12 -11.93 6.22
CA MET A 132 -8.31 -12.13 5.02
C MET A 132 -6.97 -12.80 5.33
N LYS A 133 -6.26 -12.35 6.37
CA LYS A 133 -4.99 -12.96 6.78
C LYS A 133 -5.15 -14.39 7.26
N GLN A 134 -6.30 -14.74 7.85
CA GLN A 134 -6.61 -16.10 8.28
C GLN A 134 -7.08 -17.01 7.13
N SER A 135 -7.25 -16.48 5.91
CA SER A 135 -7.66 -17.26 4.76
C SER A 135 -6.49 -18.06 4.19
N THR A 136 -6.55 -19.38 4.36
CA THR A 136 -5.58 -20.31 3.77
C THR A 136 -5.63 -20.25 2.23
N VAL A 137 -6.81 -19.93 1.68
CA VAL A 137 -6.99 -19.78 0.23
C VAL A 137 -6.24 -18.55 -0.29
N LEU A 138 -6.40 -17.39 0.35
CA LEU A 138 -5.69 -16.17 -0.06
C LEU A 138 -4.18 -16.29 0.13
N GLN A 139 -3.72 -16.91 1.23
CA GLN A 139 -2.30 -17.19 1.44
C GLN A 139 -1.72 -18.07 0.32
N GLY A 140 -2.45 -19.12 -0.09
CA GLY A 140 -2.05 -19.99 -1.19
C GLY A 140 -2.04 -19.28 -2.55
N ILE A 141 -2.96 -18.33 -2.77
CA ILE A 141 -3.02 -17.51 -4.00
C ILE A 141 -1.83 -16.56 -4.06
N ASN A 142 -1.55 -15.82 -2.97
CA ASN A 142 -0.39 -14.92 -2.91
C ASN A 142 0.92 -15.69 -3.07
N ALA A 143 1.08 -16.84 -2.41
CA ALA A 143 2.28 -17.66 -2.55
C ALA A 143 2.51 -18.23 -3.96
N ALA A 144 1.46 -18.31 -4.77
CA ALA A 144 1.52 -18.77 -6.16
C ALA A 144 1.63 -17.61 -7.18
N MET A 145 1.58 -16.35 -6.73
CA MET A 145 1.65 -15.18 -7.59
C MET A 145 3.12 -14.86 -7.96
N PRO A 146 3.45 -14.65 -9.24
CA PRO A 146 4.79 -14.21 -9.62
C PRO A 146 5.08 -12.77 -9.18
N ASP A 147 6.30 -12.50 -8.70
CA ASP A 147 6.74 -11.18 -8.23
C ASP A 147 6.52 -10.05 -9.26
N GLN A 148 6.58 -10.37 -10.57
CA GLN A 148 6.35 -9.39 -11.65
C GLN A 148 4.90 -8.89 -11.70
N VAL A 149 3.95 -9.70 -11.21
CA VAL A 149 2.53 -9.32 -11.17
C VAL A 149 2.31 -8.36 -10.00
N GLU A 150 2.95 -8.62 -8.85
CA GLU A 150 2.88 -7.76 -7.66
C GLU A 150 3.45 -6.36 -7.93
N SER A 151 4.58 -6.27 -8.63
CA SER A 151 5.16 -4.97 -9.02
C SER A 151 4.27 -4.19 -9.98
N VAL A 152 3.64 -4.86 -10.96
CA VAL A 152 2.70 -4.21 -11.90
C VAL A 152 1.47 -3.67 -11.19
N PHE A 153 0.94 -4.39 -10.18
CA PHE A 153 -0.15 -3.87 -9.35
C PHE A 153 0.28 -2.69 -8.50
N ALA A 154 1.50 -2.72 -7.94
CA ALA A 154 2.07 -1.61 -7.19
C ALA A 154 2.27 -0.35 -8.06
N ASP A 155 2.70 -0.52 -9.32
CA ASP A 155 2.93 0.56 -10.29
C ASP A 155 1.61 1.15 -10.83
N LEU A 156 0.61 0.30 -11.11
CA LEU A 156 -0.71 0.78 -11.48
C LEU A 156 -1.36 1.58 -10.34
N ARG A 157 -1.17 1.18 -9.08
CA ARG A 157 -1.67 1.93 -7.92
C ARG A 157 -0.98 3.29 -7.79
N SER A 158 0.34 3.33 -7.95
CA SER A 158 1.11 4.57 -7.82
C SER A 158 0.73 5.59 -8.90
N THR A 159 0.46 5.13 -10.14
CA THR A 159 0.08 5.99 -11.27
C THR A 159 -1.31 6.61 -11.11
N VAL A 160 -2.27 5.88 -10.53
CA VAL A 160 -3.65 6.36 -10.35
C VAL A 160 -3.80 7.27 -9.13
N MET A 161 -2.84 7.22 -8.21
CA MET A 161 -2.80 7.94 -6.95
C MET A 161 -1.56 8.84 -6.85
N ALA A 162 -1.02 9.29 -7.99
CA ALA A 162 0.33 9.86 -8.08
C ALA A 162 0.54 11.21 -7.34
N SER A 163 -0.49 11.82 -6.75
CA SER A 163 -0.42 13.18 -6.21
C SER A 163 -0.22 13.32 -4.69
N ASP A 164 -0.05 12.27 -3.87
CA ASP A 164 -0.15 12.43 -2.39
C ASP A 164 1.16 12.22 -1.57
N ILE A 165 2.37 12.20 -2.14
CA ILE A 165 3.60 12.37 -1.33
C ILE A 165 4.01 13.84 -1.39
N PRO A 166 4.30 14.50 -0.26
CA PRO A 166 4.90 15.83 -0.28
C PRO A 166 6.17 15.86 -1.12
N GLU A 167 6.17 16.77 -2.08
CA GLU A 167 7.22 16.92 -3.08
C GLU A 167 7.97 18.21 -2.80
N ILE A 168 9.25 18.10 -2.40
CA ILE A 168 10.07 19.27 -2.05
C ILE A 168 10.79 19.74 -3.32
N ALA A 169 10.50 20.98 -3.73
CA ALA A 169 11.26 21.65 -4.78
C ALA A 169 12.70 21.83 -4.29
N GLN A 170 13.64 21.19 -5.00
CA GLN A 170 15.05 21.03 -4.66
C GLN A 170 15.59 22.13 -3.75
N LEU A 171 15.86 21.78 -2.49
CA LEU A 171 16.91 22.45 -1.73
C LEU A 171 18.18 22.29 -2.56
N LEU A 172 18.85 23.39 -2.90
CA LEU A 172 19.99 23.40 -3.83
C LEU A 172 21.08 22.42 -3.38
N VAL A 173 21.12 21.22 -3.97
CA VAL A 173 22.13 20.19 -3.68
C VAL A 173 22.59 19.54 -4.99
N PRO A 174 23.88 19.17 -5.12
CA PRO A 174 24.44 18.63 -6.36
C PRO A 174 23.72 17.36 -6.81
N GLU A 175 23.73 17.13 -8.11
CA GLU A 175 23.19 15.94 -8.79
C GLU A 175 23.55 14.66 -8.03
N ALA A 176 22.54 13.96 -7.51
CA ALA A 176 22.73 12.75 -6.71
C ALA A 176 23.41 11.65 -7.54
N GLU A 177 24.44 11.02 -6.97
CA GLU A 177 24.93 9.71 -7.44
C GLU A 177 23.79 8.68 -7.37
N GLU A 178 23.81 7.65 -8.22
CA GLU A 178 22.81 6.57 -8.20
C GLU A 178 22.60 6.03 -6.77
N ALA A 179 21.36 5.64 -6.46
CA ALA A 179 21.03 5.03 -5.18
C ALA A 179 22.00 3.89 -4.85
N PRO A 180 22.45 3.75 -3.59
CA PRO A 180 23.23 2.58 -3.19
C PRO A 180 22.46 1.33 -3.60
N VAL A 181 23.04 0.51 -4.47
CA VAL A 181 22.30 -0.57 -5.15
C VAL A 181 22.21 -1.84 -4.32
N THR A 182 23.03 -1.97 -3.27
CA THR A 182 23.15 -3.20 -2.47
C THR A 182 23.59 -2.91 -1.05
N GLY A 183 22.77 -3.30 -0.08
CA GLY A 183 23.17 -3.56 1.30
C GLY A 183 22.23 -4.61 1.86
N GLU A 184 22.73 -5.81 2.18
CA GLU A 184 21.96 -6.74 3.01
C GLU A 184 21.74 -6.08 4.38
N LEU A 185 20.55 -6.26 4.95
CA LEU A 185 20.29 -5.77 6.31
C LEU A 185 21.31 -6.37 7.27
N THR A 186 21.88 -5.52 8.13
CA THR A 186 22.66 -6.01 9.27
C THR A 186 21.76 -6.83 10.19
N GLU A 187 22.36 -7.72 11.00
CA GLU A 187 21.60 -8.49 11.99
C GLU A 187 20.81 -7.56 12.94
N ALA A 188 21.42 -6.44 13.31
CA ALA A 188 20.82 -5.43 14.15
C ALA A 188 19.65 -4.71 13.45
N ALA A 189 19.83 -4.23 12.21
CA ALA A 189 18.75 -3.62 11.43
C ALA A 189 17.61 -4.61 11.14
N SER A 190 17.92 -5.90 10.97
CA SER A 190 16.90 -6.92 10.78
C SER A 190 15.99 -7.10 12.00
N ALA A 191 16.46 -6.81 13.22
CA ALA A 191 15.62 -6.88 14.42
C ALA A 191 14.54 -5.79 14.41
N THR A 192 14.87 -4.60 13.88
CA THR A 192 13.97 -3.44 13.80
C THR A 192 12.79 -3.66 12.85
N VAL A 193 12.89 -4.61 11.92
CA VAL A 193 11.80 -4.98 11.00
C VAL A 193 10.51 -5.28 11.76
N GLN A 194 10.58 -5.95 12.91
CA GLN A 194 9.41 -6.31 13.72
C GLN A 194 8.68 -5.10 14.34
N SER A 195 9.35 -3.96 14.41
CA SER A 195 8.82 -2.69 14.91
C SER A 195 8.20 -1.83 13.81
N VAL A 196 8.39 -2.16 12.53
CA VAL A 196 7.87 -1.36 11.40
C VAL A 196 6.43 -1.79 11.09
N ALA A 197 5.50 -0.84 11.10
CA ALA A 197 4.08 -1.09 10.89
C ALA A 197 3.59 -0.52 9.56
N ARG A 198 2.59 -1.18 8.97
CA ARG A 198 1.80 -0.64 7.86
C ARG A 198 0.63 0.16 8.44
N ILE A 199 0.45 1.38 7.95
CA ILE A 199 -0.64 2.27 8.36
C ILE A 199 -1.63 2.38 7.20
N THR A 200 -2.91 2.22 7.48
CA THR A 200 -3.99 2.42 6.51
C THR A 200 -5.16 3.14 7.15
N GLY A 201 -5.96 3.86 6.37
CA GLY A 201 -7.15 4.49 6.91
C GLY A 201 -8.02 5.14 5.83
N VAL A 202 -9.29 5.34 6.15
CA VAL A 202 -10.24 6.01 5.24
C VAL A 202 -10.53 7.40 5.80
N ALA A 203 -10.08 8.41 5.08
CA ALA A 203 -10.44 9.80 5.35
C ALA A 203 -11.83 10.05 4.73
N GLN A 204 -12.89 9.70 5.47
CA GLN A 204 -14.27 9.70 4.95
C GLN A 204 -14.69 11.06 4.41
N GLN A 205 -14.30 12.14 5.08
CA GLN A 205 -14.60 13.51 4.68
C GLN A 205 -13.89 13.92 3.38
N CYS A 206 -12.80 13.22 3.05
CA CYS A 206 -11.98 13.48 1.87
C CYS A 206 -12.33 12.54 0.70
N GLY A 207 -13.15 11.51 0.94
CA GLY A 207 -13.42 10.44 -0.04
C GLY A 207 -12.14 9.70 -0.46
N GLN A 208 -11.16 9.58 0.45
CA GLN A 208 -9.82 9.08 0.16
C GLN A 208 -9.42 7.97 1.13
N SER A 209 -8.58 7.06 0.64
CA SER A 209 -7.89 6.06 1.46
C SER A 209 -6.42 6.45 1.58
N GLN A 210 -5.96 6.61 2.81
CA GLN A 210 -4.57 6.90 3.13
C GLN A 210 -3.84 5.61 3.49
N PHE A 211 -2.55 5.57 3.15
CA PHE A 211 -1.67 4.50 3.55
C PHE A 211 -0.22 5.00 3.65
N GLY A 212 0.54 4.37 4.54
CA GLY A 212 1.92 4.71 4.82
C GLY A 212 2.58 3.65 5.67
N SER A 213 3.73 4.00 6.21
CA SER A 213 4.49 3.21 7.17
C SER A 213 4.50 3.90 8.53
N GLY A 214 4.90 3.17 9.54
CA GLY A 214 5.12 3.66 10.89
C GLY A 214 6.17 2.83 11.59
N VAL A 215 6.63 3.29 12.75
CA VAL A 215 7.56 2.54 13.62
C VAL A 215 7.04 2.55 15.05
N ALA A 216 7.03 1.38 15.69
CA ALA A 216 6.70 1.21 17.09
C ALA A 216 7.81 1.82 17.95
N VAL A 217 7.48 2.84 18.73
CA VAL A 217 8.41 3.62 19.58
C VAL A 217 8.14 3.40 21.07
N SER A 218 7.01 2.79 21.40
CA SER A 218 6.68 2.18 22.69
C SER A 218 5.76 0.96 22.43
N PRO A 219 5.56 0.03 23.39
CA PRO A 219 4.81 -1.19 23.15
C PRO A 219 3.41 -0.98 22.55
N ASN A 220 2.79 0.17 22.81
CA ASN A 220 1.48 0.55 22.29
C ASN A 220 1.47 1.92 21.58
N ARG A 221 2.63 2.37 21.09
CA ARG A 221 2.79 3.66 20.39
C ARG A 221 3.50 3.47 19.06
N VAL A 222 2.92 4.00 17.99
CA VAL A 222 3.49 3.96 16.64
C VAL A 222 3.62 5.37 16.09
N MET A 223 4.83 5.78 15.75
CA MET A 223 5.11 7.03 15.07
C MET A 223 4.92 6.86 13.55
N THR A 224 4.36 7.86 12.89
CA THR A 224 4.16 7.93 11.44
C THR A 224 4.15 9.41 11.01
N ASN A 225 3.88 9.69 9.74
CA ASN A 225 3.69 11.06 9.28
C ASN A 225 2.27 11.58 9.54
N ALA A 226 2.14 12.90 9.71
CA ALA A 226 0.84 13.55 9.84
C ALA A 226 0.01 13.40 8.56
N HIS A 227 0.61 13.51 7.39
CA HIS A 227 -0.11 13.36 6.11
C HIS A 227 -0.69 11.96 5.91
N VAL A 228 -0.07 10.91 6.49
CA VAL A 228 -0.56 9.52 6.42
C VAL A 228 -1.88 9.33 7.17
N VAL A 229 -2.16 10.18 8.17
CA VAL A 229 -3.38 10.10 8.98
C VAL A 229 -4.28 11.33 8.85
N ALA A 230 -3.93 12.30 8.00
CA ALA A 230 -4.71 13.50 7.78
C ALA A 230 -6.16 13.17 7.37
N GLY A 231 -7.13 13.70 8.10
CA GLY A 231 -8.56 13.42 7.92
C GLY A 231 -9.03 12.00 8.27
N VAL A 232 -8.14 11.11 8.76
CA VAL A 232 -8.47 9.73 9.15
C VAL A 232 -8.83 9.67 10.64
N SER A 233 -10.08 9.37 10.97
CA SER A 233 -10.52 9.30 12.37
C SER A 233 -10.00 8.08 13.13
N GLU A 234 -9.94 6.92 12.47
CA GLU A 234 -9.59 5.62 13.07
C GLU A 234 -8.59 4.90 12.15
N PRO A 235 -7.30 5.28 12.18
CA PRO A 235 -6.29 4.57 11.39
C PRO A 235 -6.13 3.13 11.87
N SER A 236 -5.90 2.22 10.93
CA SER A 236 -5.54 0.83 11.19
C SER A 236 -4.02 0.68 11.11
N VAL A 237 -3.47 0.09 12.17
CA VAL A 237 -2.05 -0.28 12.30
C VAL A 237 -1.93 -1.78 12.10
N GLU A 238 -1.01 -2.18 11.24
CA GLU A 238 -0.72 -3.57 10.94
C GLU A 238 0.76 -3.86 11.18
N MET A 239 1.05 -4.79 12.10
CA MET A 239 2.41 -5.22 12.41
C MET A 239 2.88 -6.37 11.50
N PRO A 240 4.20 -6.62 11.40
CA PRO A 240 4.76 -7.67 10.56
C PRO A 240 4.31 -9.08 10.92
N ASP A 241 4.01 -9.33 12.19
CA ASP A 241 3.51 -10.61 12.71
C ASP A 241 2.07 -10.92 12.25
N GLY A 242 1.40 -9.96 11.61
CA GLY A 242 0.05 -10.12 11.14
C GLY A 242 -1.00 -9.37 11.96
N GLN A 243 -0.66 -8.89 13.16
CA GLN A 243 -1.58 -8.21 14.06
C GLN A 243 -2.11 -6.93 13.40
N VAL A 244 -3.43 -6.76 13.40
CA VAL A 244 -4.10 -5.55 12.89
C VAL A 244 -4.96 -4.97 14.01
N ALA A 245 -4.79 -3.69 14.30
CA ALA A 245 -5.51 -3.00 15.34
C ALA A 245 -5.95 -1.60 14.88
N THR A 246 -7.08 -1.14 15.42
CA THR A 246 -7.46 0.27 15.31
C THR A 246 -6.62 1.10 16.27
N ALA A 247 -6.18 2.27 15.81
CA ALA A 247 -5.43 3.22 16.60
C ALA A 247 -6.19 4.54 16.78
N ARG A 248 -5.78 5.30 17.78
CA ARG A 248 -6.19 6.69 18.00
C ARG A 248 -5.00 7.59 17.77
N VAL A 249 -5.18 8.73 17.11
CA VAL A 249 -4.11 9.72 16.98
C VAL A 249 -4.02 10.49 18.29
N VAL A 250 -2.86 10.43 18.96
CA VAL A 250 -2.60 11.09 20.26
C VAL A 250 -1.61 12.25 20.16
N HIS A 251 -0.94 12.38 19.03
CA HIS A 251 -0.17 13.57 18.66
C HIS A 251 -0.29 13.78 17.15
N PHE A 252 -0.43 15.04 16.74
CA PHE A 252 -0.53 15.42 15.33
C PHE A 252 0.14 16.78 15.13
N ASP A 253 1.30 16.78 14.47
CA ASP A 253 2.07 17.97 14.13
C ASP A 253 2.15 18.12 12.61
N PRO A 254 1.28 18.97 12.01
CA PRO A 254 1.32 19.22 10.57
C PRO A 254 2.55 20.01 10.12
N GLY A 255 3.24 20.71 11.03
CA GLY A 255 4.43 21.51 10.71
C GLY A 255 5.68 20.66 10.53
N LYS A 256 5.83 19.61 11.34
CA LYS A 256 6.90 18.61 11.21
C LYS A 256 6.52 17.40 10.37
N ASP A 257 5.26 17.32 9.94
CA ASP A 257 4.67 16.15 9.30
C ASP A 257 4.84 14.87 10.15
N LEU A 258 4.53 14.95 11.44
CA LEU A 258 4.64 13.83 12.38
C LEU A 258 3.32 13.58 13.09
N ALA A 259 3.00 12.30 13.32
CA ALA A 259 1.89 11.88 14.14
C ALA A 259 2.28 10.70 15.03
N LEU A 260 1.66 10.62 16.20
CA LEU A 260 1.80 9.50 17.11
C LEU A 260 0.45 8.80 17.29
N LEU A 261 0.46 7.49 17.12
CA LEU A 261 -0.71 6.64 17.22
C LEU A 261 -0.66 5.84 18.52
N ALA A 262 -1.74 5.87 19.30
CA ALA A 262 -1.95 4.96 20.42
C ALA A 262 -2.76 3.75 19.97
N VAL A 263 -2.20 2.55 20.18
CA VAL A 263 -2.81 1.28 19.78
C VAL A 263 -3.03 0.43 21.03
N ASP A 264 -4.20 0.57 21.67
CA ASP A 264 -4.45 0.03 23.01
C ASP A 264 -4.30 -1.50 23.12
N THR A 265 -4.39 -2.23 22.01
CA THR A 265 -4.26 -3.70 21.93
C THR A 265 -2.89 -4.19 21.47
N LEU A 266 -1.98 -3.27 21.16
CA LEU A 266 -0.64 -3.59 20.67
C LEU A 266 0.32 -3.80 21.85
N ASN A 267 1.22 -4.77 21.67
CA ASN A 267 2.36 -5.00 22.56
C ASN A 267 3.59 -5.32 21.69
N ALA A 268 3.99 -4.33 20.89
CA ALA A 268 5.13 -4.43 19.99
C ALA A 268 6.46 -4.39 20.75
N GLN A 269 7.51 -4.91 20.14
CA GLN A 269 8.88 -4.57 20.54
C GLN A 269 9.18 -3.16 19.99
N PRO A 270 9.45 -2.16 20.84
CA PRO A 270 9.81 -0.83 20.36
C PRO A 270 11.17 -0.85 19.66
N ALA A 271 11.32 -0.04 18.63
CA ALA A 271 12.62 0.27 18.05
C ALA A 271 13.39 1.20 18.99
N GLU A 272 14.70 1.01 19.08
CA GLU A 272 15.57 1.93 19.82
C GLU A 272 15.79 3.21 18.99
N VAL A 273 15.85 4.36 19.65
CA VAL A 273 16.13 5.65 19.01
C VAL A 273 17.64 5.88 19.06
N GLY A 274 18.24 6.11 17.89
CA GLY A 274 19.68 6.28 17.74
C GLY A 274 20.12 7.72 17.86
N ASP A 275 21.44 7.90 17.85
CA ASP A 275 22.05 9.22 17.66
C ASP A 275 21.85 9.71 16.23
N ALA A 276 22.17 10.98 16.01
CA ALA A 276 22.12 11.54 14.67
C ALA A 276 23.19 10.95 13.75
N MET A 277 22.84 10.79 12.48
CA MET A 277 23.74 10.27 11.44
C MET A 277 24.51 11.40 10.76
N ASP A 278 25.82 11.25 10.64
CA ASP A 278 26.67 12.19 9.91
C ASP A 278 26.53 12.02 8.37
N PRO A 279 26.89 13.04 7.57
CA PRO A 279 27.01 12.88 6.12
C PRO A 279 27.92 11.71 5.72
N ASN A 280 27.49 10.95 4.71
CA ASN A 280 28.02 9.66 4.25
C ASN A 280 27.78 8.46 5.17
N ALA A 281 27.07 8.62 6.29
CA ALA A 281 26.63 7.47 7.08
C ALA A 281 25.64 6.62 6.27
N GLU A 282 25.82 5.30 6.35
CA GLU A 282 24.96 4.32 5.71
C GLU A 282 23.87 3.85 6.69
N GLY A 283 22.72 3.50 6.15
CA GLY A 283 21.58 3.00 6.89
C GLY A 283 20.55 2.37 5.96
N PHE A 284 19.31 2.26 6.45
CA PHE A 284 18.23 1.65 5.70
C PHE A 284 16.93 2.44 5.85
N VAL A 285 16.19 2.59 4.75
CA VAL A 285 14.80 3.04 4.77
C VAL A 285 13.91 1.80 4.78
N MET A 286 13.01 1.71 5.74
CA MET A 286 12.09 0.58 5.90
C MET A 286 10.63 1.04 5.80
N GLY A 287 9.79 0.23 5.16
CA GLY A 287 8.37 0.53 5.07
C GLY A 287 7.57 -0.41 4.16
N TYR A 288 6.43 0.09 3.70
CA TYR A 288 5.46 -0.62 2.88
C TYR A 288 5.19 0.16 1.57
N PRO A 289 6.11 0.09 0.59
CA PRO A 289 5.97 0.79 -0.68
C PRO A 289 4.63 0.48 -1.38
N SER A 290 3.95 1.51 -1.87
CA SER A 290 2.63 1.46 -2.49
C SER A 290 1.54 0.77 -1.64
N GLY A 291 1.76 0.63 -0.32
CA GLY A 291 0.90 -0.14 0.58
C GLY A 291 1.01 -1.66 0.41
N GLY A 292 2.02 -2.13 -0.33
CA GLY A 292 2.31 -3.53 -0.61
C GLY A 292 2.97 -4.26 0.57
N PRO A 293 3.80 -5.28 0.30
CA PRO A 293 4.55 -5.99 1.34
C PRO A 293 5.65 -5.09 1.93
N PHE A 294 6.19 -5.52 3.08
CA PHE A 294 7.34 -4.89 3.69
C PHE A 294 8.54 -4.89 2.74
N ALA A 295 9.25 -3.77 2.66
CA ALA A 295 10.51 -3.64 1.97
C ALA A 295 11.48 -2.79 2.79
N ALA A 296 12.77 -3.15 2.71
CA ALA A 296 13.86 -2.35 3.23
C ALA A 296 14.87 -2.10 2.10
N GLY A 297 15.31 -0.86 1.97
CA GLY A 297 16.31 -0.45 0.98
C GLY A 297 17.46 0.30 1.63
N PRO A 298 18.68 0.22 1.08
CA PRO A 298 19.82 0.98 1.58
C PRO A 298 19.59 2.49 1.44
N ALA A 299 20.19 3.25 2.35
CA ALA A 299 20.17 4.70 2.37
C ALA A 299 21.53 5.24 2.78
N VAL A 300 21.95 6.34 2.15
CA VAL A 300 23.15 7.09 2.56
C VAL A 300 22.75 8.53 2.87
N VAL A 301 23.17 9.06 4.01
CA VAL A 301 22.94 10.47 4.36
C VAL A 301 23.80 11.36 3.46
N GLN A 302 23.18 12.11 2.55
CA GLN A 302 23.88 13.08 1.70
C GLN A 302 24.16 14.36 2.48
N ALA A 303 23.18 14.81 3.27
CA ALA A 303 23.28 16.01 4.10
C ALA A 303 22.37 15.91 5.31
N ARG A 304 22.75 16.60 6.39
CA ARG A 304 21.92 16.90 7.56
C ARG A 304 21.92 18.41 7.71
N ASP A 305 20.76 19.05 7.56
CA ASP A 305 20.67 20.51 7.62
C ASP A 305 19.29 20.97 8.10
N VAL A 306 19.22 22.21 8.57
CA VAL A 306 17.97 22.89 8.90
C VAL A 306 17.43 23.53 7.64
N SER A 307 16.29 23.05 7.18
CA SER A 307 15.64 23.51 5.95
C SER A 307 14.27 24.11 6.24
N GLN A 308 13.86 25.08 5.42
CA GLN A 308 12.49 25.59 5.48
C GLN A 308 11.55 24.63 4.77
N VAL A 309 10.74 23.93 5.55
CA VAL A 309 9.78 22.94 5.07
C VAL A 309 8.37 23.50 5.30
N ASN A 310 7.55 23.50 4.24
CA ASN A 310 6.14 23.83 4.38
C ASN A 310 5.43 22.76 5.22
N ASN A 311 4.40 23.16 5.96
CA ASN A 311 3.54 22.19 6.60
C ASN A 311 2.82 21.30 5.56
N ILE A 312 2.16 20.23 6.02
CA ILE A 312 1.45 19.29 5.14
C ILE A 312 0.33 19.93 4.29
N TYR A 313 -0.09 21.15 4.60
CA TYR A 313 -1.11 21.91 3.86
C TYR A 313 -0.49 22.94 2.88
N GLY A 314 0.82 22.88 2.64
CA GLY A 314 1.52 23.79 1.73
C GLY A 314 1.66 25.23 2.24
N ALA A 315 1.50 25.44 3.55
CA ALA A 315 1.57 26.76 4.18
C ALA A 315 2.61 26.81 5.31
N SER A 316 2.87 28.01 5.82
CA SER A 316 3.60 28.23 7.09
C SER A 316 4.94 27.49 7.17
N ALA A 317 5.85 27.76 6.23
CA ALA A 317 7.20 27.20 6.25
C ALA A 317 7.88 27.44 7.60
N ALA A 318 8.47 26.39 8.16
CA ALA A 318 9.20 26.41 9.40
C ALA A 318 10.57 25.74 9.24
N ASP A 319 11.51 26.16 10.06
CA ASP A 319 12.83 25.54 10.14
C ASP A 319 12.69 24.13 10.74
N LEU A 320 13.08 23.12 9.97
CA LEU A 320 13.05 21.72 10.35
C LEU A 320 14.40 21.08 10.02
N GLU A 321 15.00 20.41 11.02
CA GLU A 321 16.20 19.62 10.78
C GLU A 321 15.82 18.32 10.07
N ILE A 322 16.42 18.10 8.90
CA ILE A 322 16.12 16.95 8.05
C ILE A 322 17.41 16.29 7.56
N TYR A 323 17.31 15.00 7.27
CA TYR A 323 18.26 14.31 6.42
C TYR A 323 17.81 14.38 4.97
N GLN A 324 18.77 14.65 4.10
CA GLN A 324 18.68 14.30 2.69
C GLN A 324 19.37 12.95 2.48
N LEU A 325 18.67 12.04 1.81
CA LEU A 325 19.07 10.64 1.67
C LEU A 325 19.26 10.31 0.20
N ASN A 326 20.36 9.63 -0.13
CA ASN A 326 20.45 8.82 -1.34
C ASN A 326 19.74 7.50 -1.07
N ALA A 327 18.46 7.39 -1.44
CA ALA A 327 17.61 6.23 -1.17
C ALA A 327 16.42 6.19 -2.14
N ASP A 328 16.01 4.99 -2.55
CA ASP A 328 14.79 4.81 -3.35
C ASP A 328 13.52 4.95 -2.48
N VAL A 329 13.13 6.20 -2.21
CA VAL A 329 11.92 6.52 -1.46
C VAL A 329 10.70 6.53 -2.39
N ARG A 330 9.77 5.62 -2.11
CA ARG A 330 8.51 5.47 -2.83
C ARG A 330 7.34 5.81 -1.92
N ARG A 331 6.17 6.03 -2.53
CA ARG A 331 4.90 6.17 -1.82
C ARG A 331 4.71 5.02 -0.87
N GLY A 332 4.19 5.27 0.32
CA GLY A 332 4.03 4.23 1.34
C GLY A 332 5.24 4.07 2.25
N ASN A 333 6.45 4.53 1.87
CA ASN A 333 7.58 4.62 2.80
C ASN A 333 7.40 5.76 3.81
N SER A 334 6.60 6.77 3.49
CA SER A 334 6.24 7.87 4.39
C SER A 334 5.79 7.36 5.75
N GLY A 335 6.43 7.85 6.81
CA GLY A 335 6.22 7.51 8.20
C GLY A 335 7.07 6.34 8.68
N GLY A 336 7.75 5.64 7.76
CA GLY A 336 8.70 4.58 8.06
C GLY A 336 10.03 5.11 8.60
N PRO A 337 10.80 4.28 9.32
CA PRO A 337 12.05 4.73 9.92
C PRO A 337 13.19 4.76 8.89
N LEU A 338 14.06 5.76 9.04
CA LEU A 338 15.46 5.66 8.67
C LEU A 338 16.20 5.03 9.85
N VAL A 339 16.85 3.89 9.63
CA VAL A 339 17.63 3.19 10.66
C VAL A 339 19.12 3.20 10.33
N ASP A 340 19.96 3.29 11.35
CA ASP A 340 21.42 3.14 11.22
C ASP A 340 21.81 1.66 11.04
N GLN A 341 23.12 1.39 10.90
CA GLN A 341 23.65 0.02 10.78
C GLN A 341 23.48 -0.82 12.05
N ASP A 342 23.27 -0.19 13.21
CA ASP A 342 23.02 -0.81 14.51
C ASP A 342 21.53 -1.05 14.78
N GLY A 343 20.65 -0.71 13.81
CA GLY A 343 19.22 -0.91 13.89
C GLY A 343 18.47 0.15 14.68
N ASN A 344 19.11 1.25 15.07
CA ASN A 344 18.46 2.34 15.79
C ASN A 344 17.80 3.32 14.82
N VAL A 345 16.64 3.85 15.21
CA VAL A 345 15.90 4.84 14.44
C VAL A 345 16.61 6.18 14.52
N ALA A 346 17.15 6.63 13.40
CA ALA A 346 17.79 7.94 13.27
C ALA A 346 16.82 9.03 12.80
N GLY A 347 15.71 8.66 12.14
CA GLY A 347 14.71 9.62 11.66
C GLY A 347 13.46 8.97 11.05
N ILE A 348 12.51 9.79 10.61
CA ILE A 348 11.24 9.37 10.01
C ILE A 348 11.14 9.91 8.58
N VAL A 349 11.04 9.02 7.60
CA VAL A 349 10.93 9.37 6.17
C VAL A 349 9.60 10.08 5.92
N PHE A 350 9.61 11.22 5.21
CA PHE A 350 8.39 12.02 4.99
C PHE A 350 8.18 12.53 3.56
N ALA A 351 9.25 12.71 2.78
CA ALA A 351 9.15 13.31 1.46
C ALA A 351 10.17 12.71 0.47
N ARG A 352 9.99 13.05 -0.80
CA ARG A 352 10.93 12.79 -1.90
C ARG A 352 11.16 14.04 -2.73
N ALA A 353 12.27 14.07 -3.47
CA ALA A 353 12.51 15.14 -4.44
C ALA A 353 11.57 15.03 -5.65
N LEU A 354 11.17 16.20 -6.16
CA LEU A 354 10.42 16.37 -7.43
C LEU A 354 11.24 15.94 -8.66
N GLU A 355 12.50 16.35 -8.67
CA GLU A 355 13.44 16.16 -9.77
C GLU A 355 14.75 15.57 -9.22
N GLY A 356 15.32 14.58 -9.92
CA GLY A 356 16.49 13.82 -9.47
C GLY A 356 16.10 12.39 -9.08
N ASN A 357 16.90 11.41 -9.50
CA ASN A 357 16.67 10.02 -9.14
C ASN A 357 17.03 9.80 -7.66
N ALA A 358 16.16 9.07 -6.94
CA ALA A 358 16.44 8.50 -5.61
C ALA A 358 16.91 9.45 -4.49
N VAL A 359 16.34 10.65 -4.42
CA VAL A 359 16.52 11.54 -3.26
C VAL A 359 15.30 11.48 -2.35
N GLY A 360 15.52 11.01 -1.12
CA GLY A 360 14.53 10.95 -0.05
C GLY A 360 14.82 11.97 1.06
N PHE A 361 13.80 12.29 1.85
CA PHE A 361 13.96 13.15 3.03
C PHE A 361 13.38 12.49 4.28
N ALA A 362 14.08 12.64 5.40
CA ALA A 362 13.63 12.18 6.71
C ALA A 362 13.76 13.29 7.76
N VAL A 363 12.77 13.41 8.65
CA VAL A 363 12.88 14.26 9.84
C VAL A 363 13.83 13.58 10.81
N THR A 364 14.81 14.31 11.36
CA THR A 364 15.77 13.72 12.31
C THR A 364 15.06 13.29 13.60
N ALA A 365 15.59 12.27 14.30
CA ALA A 365 15.07 11.87 15.60
C ALA A 365 15.08 13.02 16.61
N GLU A 366 16.11 13.88 16.55
CA GLU A 366 16.21 15.10 17.36
C GLU A 366 15.08 16.09 17.04
N ALA A 367 14.79 16.32 15.75
CA ALA A 367 13.69 17.19 15.34
C ALA A 367 12.30 16.61 15.68
N ALA A 368 12.15 15.28 15.67
CA ALA A 368 10.93 14.60 16.08
C ALA A 368 10.61 14.87 17.56
N GLY A 369 11.63 14.87 18.43
CA GLY A 369 11.53 15.31 19.83
C GLY A 369 10.73 14.36 20.72
N GLU A 370 10.03 14.91 21.72
CA GLU A 370 9.31 14.14 22.75
C GLU A 370 8.33 13.08 22.20
N PRO A 371 7.56 13.31 21.11
CA PRO A 371 6.74 12.26 20.52
C PRO A 371 7.48 10.96 20.14
N LEU A 372 8.79 11.05 19.89
CA LEU A 372 9.64 9.91 19.57
C LEU A 372 10.36 9.36 20.83
N THR A 373 10.84 10.25 21.72
CA THR A 373 11.69 9.87 22.87
C THR A 373 10.94 9.62 24.18
N ASP A 374 9.76 10.22 24.36
CA ASP A 374 8.84 10.00 25.48
C ASP A 374 7.39 9.85 24.96
N PRO A 375 7.10 8.84 24.12
CA PRO A 375 5.82 8.71 23.44
C PRO A 375 4.64 8.44 24.40
N ASP A 376 4.90 7.95 25.60
CA ASP A 376 3.86 7.56 26.56
C ASP A 376 3.22 8.76 27.27
N MET A 377 3.83 9.94 27.24
CA MET A 377 3.24 11.18 27.76
C MET A 377 2.00 11.63 26.95
N PHE A 378 1.92 11.23 25.67
CA PHE A 378 0.78 11.53 24.79
C PHE A 378 -0.30 10.46 24.94
N THR A 379 -1.44 10.85 25.49
CA THR A 379 -2.54 9.92 25.82
C THR A 379 -3.91 10.37 25.28
N GLU A 380 -4.14 11.67 25.23
CA GLU A 380 -5.39 12.27 24.76
C GLU A 380 -5.51 12.15 23.24
N THR A 381 -6.67 11.71 22.75
CA THR A 381 -6.95 11.69 21.32
C THR A 381 -7.05 13.11 20.79
N VAL A 382 -6.35 13.41 19.70
CA VAL A 382 -6.35 14.71 19.03
C VAL A 382 -7.00 14.64 17.64
N SER A 383 -7.34 15.80 17.10
CA SER A 383 -7.85 15.91 15.73
C SER A 383 -6.76 15.63 14.70
N THR A 384 -7.11 14.95 13.62
CA THR A 384 -6.23 14.67 12.47
C THR A 384 -6.28 15.75 11.38
N GLY A 385 -6.74 16.94 11.74
CA GLY A 385 -6.77 18.09 10.83
C GLY A 385 -7.74 17.94 9.66
N GLN A 386 -7.39 18.59 8.54
CA GLN A 386 -8.22 18.68 7.34
C GLN A 386 -7.71 17.73 6.24
N CYS A 387 -8.51 17.56 5.19
CA CYS A 387 -8.09 16.85 3.99
C CYS A 387 -6.91 17.57 3.32
N LEU A 388 -5.99 16.80 2.76
CA LEU A 388 -4.93 17.34 1.91
C LEU A 388 -5.52 17.71 0.54
N ASP A 389 -5.13 18.87 0.02
CA ASP A 389 -5.56 19.28 -1.32
C ASP A 389 -4.89 18.40 -2.38
N ARG A 390 -5.67 17.96 -3.39
CA ARG A 390 -5.13 17.28 -4.57
C ARG A 390 -4.50 18.33 -5.49
N SER A 391 -3.18 18.46 -5.47
CA SER A 391 -2.45 19.23 -6.49
C SER A 391 -2.21 18.42 -7.76
#